data_AF-A0A392RJE1-F1
#
_entry.id   AF-A0A392RJE1-F1
#
_cell.length_a   1.000
_cell.length_b   1.000
_cell.length_c   1.000
_cell.angle_alpha   90.00
_cell.angle_beta   90.00
_cell.angle_gamma   90.00
#
_symmetry.space_group_name_H-M   'P 1'
#
loop_
_entity.id
_entity.type
_entity.pdbx_description
1 polymer ?
#
loop_
_entity_poly.entity_id
_entity_poly.type
_entity_poly.pdbx_seq_one_letter_code
_entity_poly.pdbx_strand_id
1 'polypeptide(L)' 'RYKKAIAWQMADIKGISPTVCMHIILLEETAKNSVECQRRLNPIMKEVVKKEIIKWLDAGVIYPISDSVWEDAIWTM' A
#
# COMPACT_ATOMS: atom_id res chain seq x y z
N ARG A 1 19.06 11.50 22.21
CA ARG A 1 18.32 12.66 21.65
C ARG A 1 17.48 12.33 20.39
N TYR A 2 17.46 11.08 19.88
CA TYR A 2 16.63 10.68 18.72
C TYR A 2 15.85 9.35 18.92
N LYS A 3 15.48 9.00 20.16
CA LYS A 3 14.76 7.73 20.43
C LYS A 3 13.34 7.67 19.81
N LYS A 4 12.82 8.80 19.33
CA LYS A 4 11.51 8.93 18.66
C LYS A 4 11.59 8.97 17.12
N ALA A 5 12.79 8.87 16.54
CA ALA A 5 12.96 8.94 15.08
C ALA A 5 12.78 7.58 14.40
N ILE A 6 12.89 6.48 15.16
CA ILE A 6 12.71 5.12 14.68
C ILE A 6 11.40 4.60 15.27
N ALA A 7 10.45 4.28 14.39
CA ALA A 7 9.24 3.56 14.75
C ALA A 7 9.59 2.09 15.01
N TRP A 8 9.36 1.59 16.22
CA TRP A 8 9.61 0.19 16.58
C TRP A 8 8.35 -0.67 16.44
N GLN A 9 7.19 -0.04 16.61
CA GLN A 9 5.88 -0.65 16.42
C GLN A 9 5.12 0.09 15.31
N MET A 10 4.19 -0.60 14.65
CA MET A 10 3.36 0.03 13.62
C MET A 10 2.62 1.28 14.11
N ALA A 11 2.17 1.28 15.36
CA ALA A 11 1.51 2.43 15.98
C ALA A 11 2.44 3.67 16.13
N ASP A 12 3.76 3.48 16.07
CA ASP A 12 4.73 4.56 16.11
C ASP A 12 4.92 5.21 14.73
N ILE A 13 4.49 4.56 13.65
CA ILE A 13 4.56 5.08 12.29
C ILE A 13 3.44 6.11 12.12
N LYS A 14 3.73 7.37 12.44
CA LYS A 14 2.84 8.47 12.09
C LYS A 14 2.91 8.70 10.59
N GLY A 15 1.81 8.44 9.89
CA GLY A 15 1.68 8.80 8.48
C GLY A 15 2.00 10.28 8.26
N ILE A 16 2.63 10.60 7.12
CA ILE A 16 2.85 11.98 6.70
C ILE A 16 1.53 12.46 6.12
N SER A 17 1.01 13.60 6.60
CA SER A 17 -0.22 14.17 6.03
C SER A 17 0.01 14.48 4.54
N PRO A 18 -0.92 14.10 3.65
CA PRO A 18 -0.85 14.47 2.23
C PRO A 18 -0.73 15.98 2.00
N THR A 19 -1.20 16.80 2.96
CA THR A 19 -1.07 18.26 2.92
C THR A 19 0.35 18.75 3.15
N VAL A 20 1.22 17.93 3.75
CA VAL A 20 2.61 18.28 4.08
C VAL A 20 3.54 17.90 2.93
N CYS A 21 3.30 16.77 2.27
CA CYS A 21 4.06 16.36 1.10
C CYS A 21 3.25 15.41 0.23
N MET A 22 3.12 15.76 -1.05
CA MET A 22 2.67 14.84 -2.09
C MET A 22 3.87 14.53 -2.97
N HIS A 23 4.32 13.27 -2.94
CA HIS A 23 5.39 12.82 -3.82
C HIS A 23 4.81 12.47 -5.19
N ILE A 24 5.37 13.08 -6.24
CA ILE A 24 5.02 12.75 -7.63
C ILE A 24 6.17 11.91 -8.18
N ILE A 25 5.83 10.70 -8.62
CA ILE A 25 6.77 9.84 -9.34
C ILE A 25 6.64 10.20 -10.82
N LEU A 26 7.70 10.77 -11.40
CA LEU A 26 7.75 11.08 -12.82
C LEU A 26 8.10 9.81 -13.60
N LEU A 27 7.36 9.54 -14.66
CA LEU A 27 7.61 8.45 -15.59
C LEU A 27 8.17 8.99 -16.90
N GLU A 28 8.91 8.16 -17.63
CA GLU A 28 9.38 8.49 -18.98
C GLU A 28 8.20 8.66 -19.94
N GLU A 29 8.33 9.54 -20.95
CA GLU A 29 7.24 9.85 -21.89
C GLU A 29 6.75 8.64 -22.71
N THR A 30 7.60 7.61 -22.85
CA THR A 30 7.29 6.36 -23.56
C THR A 30 6.80 5.25 -22.63
N ALA A 31 6.82 5.46 -21.31
CA ALA A 31 6.39 4.48 -20.35
C ALA A 31 4.87 4.27 -20.45
N LYS A 32 4.47 3.01 -20.62
CA LYS A 32 3.06 2.61 -20.63
C LYS A 32 2.74 1.85 -19.37
N ASN A 33 1.52 2.05 -18.87
CA ASN A 33 0.97 1.22 -17.82
C ASN A 33 0.93 -0.23 -18.31
N SER A 34 1.35 -1.15 -17.45
CA SER A 34 1.19 -2.58 -17.66
C SER A 34 0.45 -3.15 -16.48
N VAL A 35 -0.57 -3.95 -16.76
CA VAL A 35 -1.33 -4.64 -15.73
C VAL A 35 -0.81 -6.07 -15.66
N GLU A 36 -0.26 -6.46 -14.51
CA GLU A 36 0.13 -7.84 -14.25
C GLU A 36 -1.00 -8.57 -13.54
N CYS A 37 -1.30 -9.79 -14.00
CA CYS A 37 -2.27 -10.65 -13.32
C CYS A 37 -1.81 -10.95 -11.89
N GLN A 38 -2.74 -10.82 -10.94
CA GLN A 38 -2.46 -11.12 -9.53
C GLN A 38 -1.95 -12.55 -9.36
N ARG A 39 -0.78 -12.69 -8.72
CA ARG A 39 -0.19 -14.02 -8.44
C ARG A 39 -1.03 -14.77 -7.43
N ARG A 40 -1.29 -16.06 -7.68
CA ARG A 40 -2.01 -16.93 -6.76
C ARG A 40 -1.18 -17.20 -5.51
N LEU A 41 -1.72 -16.86 -4.34
CA LEU A 41 -1.16 -17.21 -3.04
C LEU A 41 -1.73 -18.54 -2.54
N ASN A 42 -0.93 -19.30 -1.78
CA ASN A 42 -1.41 -20.44 -1.00
C ASN A 42 -2.53 -19.97 -0.04
N PRO A 43 -3.66 -20.71 0.09
CA PRO A 43 -4.74 -20.37 1.02
C PRO A 43 -4.29 -19.99 2.44
N ILE A 44 -3.29 -20.68 3.01
CA ILE A 44 -2.75 -20.35 4.35
C ILE A 44 -2.13 -18.95 4.36
N MET A 45 -1.34 -18.65 3.32
CA MET A 45 -0.71 -17.34 3.17
C MET A 45 -1.74 -16.25 2.90
N LYS A 46 -2.83 -16.55 2.18
CA LYS A 46 -3.91 -15.58 1.91
C LYS A 46 -4.53 -15.08 3.21
N GLU A 47 -4.78 -15.96 4.17
CA GLU A 47 -5.35 -15.57 5.48
C GLU A 47 -4.37 -14.73 6.31
N VAL A 48 -3.08 -15.06 6.29
CA VAL A 48 -2.05 -14.26 6.98
C VAL A 48 -1.92 -12.87 6.35
N VAL A 49 -1.81 -12.81 5.03
CA VAL A 49 -1.70 -11.54 4.29
C VAL A 49 -2.93 -10.67 4.50
N LYS A 50 -4.13 -11.25 4.49
CA LYS A 50 -5.38 -10.51 4.75
C LYS A 50 -5.37 -9.85 6.14
N LYS A 51 -4.89 -10.56 7.17
CA LYS A 51 -4.78 -9.99 8.53
C LYS A 51 -3.78 -8.84 8.59
N GLU A 52 -2.66 -8.93 7.88
CA GLU A 52 -1.68 -7.85 7.83
C GLU A 52 -2.20 -6.63 7.06
N ILE A 53 -2.89 -6.83 5.93
CA ILE A 53 -3.52 -5.74 5.17
C ILE A 53 -4.51 -4.95 6.04
N ILE A 54 -5.33 -5.64 6.83
CA ILE A 54 -6.29 -4.98 7.74
C ILE A 54 -5.56 -4.10 8.77
N LYS A 55 -4.47 -4.60 9.38
CA LYS A 55 -3.66 -3.79 10.31
C LYS A 55 -3.10 -2.53 9.65
N TRP A 56 -2.72 -2.60 8.38
CA TRP A 56 -2.16 -1.47 7.64
C TRP A 56 -3.24 -0.46 7.25
N LEU A 57 -4.45 -0.93 6.93
CA LEU A 57 -5.63 -0.10 6.72
C LEU A 57 -6.01 0.65 8.01
N ASP A 58 -6.08 -0.06 9.14
CA ASP A 58 -6.42 0.53 10.43
C ASP A 58 -5.37 1.55 10.90
N ALA A 59 -4.09 1.31 10.57
CA ALA A 59 -3.00 2.26 10.83
C ALA A 59 -2.99 3.47 9.87
N GLY A 60 -3.82 3.48 8.82
CA GLY A 60 -3.87 4.55 7.82
C GLY A 60 -2.63 4.62 6.93
N VAL A 61 -1.87 3.53 6.84
CA VAL A 61 -0.66 3.44 6.00
C VAL A 61 -1.03 3.19 4.54
N ILE A 62 -2.11 2.43 4.31
CA ILE A 62 -2.68 2.16 2.99
C ILE A 62 -4.15 2.55 2.95
N TYR A 63 -4.68 2.79 1.75
CA TYR A 63 -6.09 3.08 1.50
C TYR A 63 -6.56 2.34 0.24
N PRO A 64 -7.85 1.98 0.15
CA PRO A 64 -8.37 1.31 -1.04
C PRO A 64 -8.41 2.29 -2.23
N ILE A 65 -8.06 1.79 -3.42
CA ILE A 65 -8.14 2.51 -4.69
C ILE A 65 -9.06 1.69 -5.61
N SER A 66 -10.12 2.32 -6.13
CA SER A 66 -11.12 1.62 -6.96
C SER A 66 -10.78 1.64 -8.45
N ASP A 67 -10.26 2.75 -8.98
CA ASP A 67 -10.26 3.03 -10.42
C ASP A 67 -8.88 3.40 -10.97
N SER A 68 -7.83 2.69 -10.53
CA SER A 68 -6.48 2.96 -11.06
C SER A 68 -6.30 2.31 -12.43
N VAL A 69 -5.80 3.08 -13.40
CA VAL A 69 -5.38 2.58 -14.74
C VAL A 69 -4.15 1.64 -14.64
N TRP A 70 -3.67 1.39 -13.42
CA TRP A 70 -2.45 0.66 -13.10
C TRP A 70 -2.70 -0.71 -12.45
N GLU A 71 -3.94 -1.02 -12.03
CA GLU A 71 -4.28 -2.30 -11.39
C GLU A 71 -5.57 -2.92 -11.96
N ASP A 72 -5.49 -4.19 -12.38
CA ASP A 72 -6.67 -5.06 -12.49
C ASP A 72 -7.15 -5.41 -11.07
N ALA A 73 -8.44 -5.20 -10.84
CA ALA A 73 -9.18 -5.36 -9.58
C ALA A 73 -8.64 -6.43 -8.61
N ILE A 74 -8.11 -5.99 -7.47
CA ILE A 74 -7.86 -6.85 -6.29
C ILE A 74 -9.19 -7.29 -5.62
N TRP A 75 -10.34 -6.81 -6.09
CA TRP A 75 -11.66 -7.18 -5.58
C TRP A 75 -12.60 -7.70 -6.68
N THR A 76 -12.42 -8.97 -7.03
CA THR A 76 -13.56 -9.81 -7.43
C THR A 76 -13.66 -10.97 -6.46
N MET A 77 -14.67 -10.90 -5.59
CA MET A 77 -15.30 -12.12 -5.04
C MET A 77 -15.98 -12.87 -6.18
#